data_AF-A0A956M142-F1
#
_entry.id   AF-A0A956M142-F1
#
_cell.length_a   1.000
_cell.length_b   1.000
_cell.length_c   1.000
_cell.angle_alpha   90.00
_cell.angle_beta   90.00
_cell.angle_gamma   90.00
#
_symmetry.space_group_name_H-M   'P 1'
#
loop_
_entity.id
_entity.type
_entity.pdbx_description
1 polymer ?
#
loop_
_entity_poly.entity_id
_entity_poly.type
_entity_poly.pdbx_seq_one_letter_code
_entity_poly.pdbx_strand_id
1 'polypeptide(L)'
;GTPTECYACHEGDFNGTTDPNHVTEGFPHDCQVCHSMQAWVPADFDHNQTDFPLTGAHTATPCADCHSGGYGGTPTECYACHADDYNGTSDPNHTAAGFPTTCETCHNTSNWNDADWNHDVFFPIYSGAHRTVWDTCAECHMNPSDYQDFECIFCHQHSRTNTDGHHREVGGYVYESQACYDCHPRGRH
;
A
#
# COMPACT_ATOMS: atom_id res chain seq x y z
N GLY A 1 -19.93 -26.06 -44.37
CA GLY A 1 -20.25 -26.40 -42.96
C GLY A 1 -20.64 -25.12 -42.27
N THR A 2 -21.61 -25.16 -41.36
CA THR A 2 -21.94 -24.02 -40.50
C THR A 2 -20.73 -23.68 -39.63
N PRO A 3 -20.35 -22.39 -39.49
CA PRO A 3 -19.27 -21.99 -38.59
C PRO A 3 -19.60 -22.43 -37.15
N THR A 4 -18.61 -22.95 -36.44
CA THR A 4 -18.74 -23.40 -35.04
C THR A 4 -18.31 -22.34 -34.03
N GLU A 5 -17.76 -21.21 -34.49
CA GLU A 5 -17.26 -20.12 -33.66
C GLU A 5 -18.28 -18.99 -33.57
N CYS A 6 -18.45 -18.44 -32.36
CA CYS A 6 -19.42 -17.37 -32.07
C CYS A 6 -19.22 -16.16 -32.98
N TYR A 7 -17.98 -15.65 -33.08
CA TYR A 7 -17.65 -14.47 -33.86
C TYR A 7 -18.05 -14.58 -35.34
N ALA A 8 -17.92 -15.75 -35.95
CA ALA A 8 -18.24 -15.93 -37.38
C ALA A 8 -19.72 -15.67 -37.70
N CYS A 9 -20.63 -15.83 -36.74
CA CYS A 9 -22.05 -15.48 -36.88
C CYS A 9 -22.38 -14.11 -36.27
N HIS A 10 -21.63 -13.69 -35.24
CA HIS A 10 -21.89 -12.50 -34.42
C HIS A 10 -20.89 -11.36 -34.67
N GLU A 11 -20.22 -11.33 -35.83
CA GLU A 11 -19.27 -10.28 -36.20
C GLU A 11 -19.91 -8.88 -36.14
N GLY A 12 -21.16 -8.75 -36.59
CA GLY A 12 -21.91 -7.50 -36.52
C GLY A 12 -22.17 -7.03 -35.09
N ASP A 13 -22.49 -7.96 -34.18
CA ASP A 13 -22.70 -7.67 -32.76
C ASP A 13 -21.38 -7.26 -32.09
N PHE A 14 -20.30 -7.99 -32.40
CA PHE A 14 -18.95 -7.68 -31.92
C PHE A 14 -18.51 -6.27 -32.36
N ASN A 15 -18.63 -5.97 -33.66
CA ASN A 15 -18.23 -4.67 -34.22
C ASN A 15 -19.16 -3.52 -33.80
N GLY A 16 -20.40 -3.81 -33.43
CA GLY A 16 -21.40 -2.83 -33.02
C GLY A 16 -21.44 -2.52 -31.53
N THR A 17 -20.75 -3.29 -30.69
CA THR A 17 -20.71 -3.06 -29.24
C THR A 17 -19.87 -1.81 -28.94
N THR A 18 -20.36 -0.94 -28.06
CA THR A 18 -19.70 0.34 -27.72
C THR A 18 -19.35 0.47 -26.24
N ASP A 19 -19.80 -0.45 -25.40
CA ASP A 19 -19.60 -0.41 -23.95
C ASP A 19 -19.47 -1.83 -23.38
N PRO A 20 -18.25 -2.37 -23.24
CA PRO A 20 -16.99 -1.86 -23.82
C PRO A 20 -16.94 -2.02 -25.35
N ASN A 21 -16.21 -1.14 -26.05
CA ASN A 21 -16.04 -1.28 -27.50
C ASN A 21 -15.05 -2.42 -27.83
N HIS A 22 -15.57 -3.57 -28.26
CA HIS A 22 -14.74 -4.74 -28.49
C HIS A 22 -13.64 -4.56 -29.56
N VAL A 23 -13.88 -3.74 -30.58
CA VAL A 23 -12.94 -3.53 -31.69
C VAL A 23 -11.83 -2.56 -31.30
N THR A 24 -12.20 -1.39 -30.75
CA THR A 24 -11.24 -0.35 -30.38
C THR A 24 -10.34 -0.82 -29.24
N GLU A 25 -10.89 -1.58 -28.30
CA GLU A 25 -10.15 -2.11 -27.15
C GLU A 25 -9.40 -3.42 -27.47
N GLY A 26 -9.57 -3.98 -28.67
CA GLY A 26 -8.83 -5.16 -29.13
C GLY A 26 -9.19 -6.46 -28.39
N PHE A 27 -10.46 -6.63 -27.99
CA PHE A 27 -10.91 -7.86 -27.32
C PHE A 27 -10.75 -9.09 -28.22
N PRO A 28 -10.49 -10.28 -27.63
CA PRO A 28 -10.40 -11.52 -28.38
C PRO A 28 -11.76 -11.92 -28.95
N HIS A 29 -11.75 -12.65 -30.06
CA HIS A 29 -12.97 -13.23 -30.66
C HIS A 29 -13.48 -14.48 -29.92
N ASP A 30 -12.75 -14.97 -28.92
CA ASP A 30 -13.21 -16.02 -28.02
C ASP A 30 -14.19 -15.44 -26.99
N CYS A 31 -15.46 -15.32 -27.39
CA CYS A 31 -16.50 -14.68 -26.59
C CYS A 31 -16.70 -15.36 -25.22
N GLN A 32 -16.34 -16.64 -25.09
CA GLN A 32 -16.58 -17.43 -23.88
C GLN A 32 -15.67 -17.05 -22.72
N VAL A 33 -14.63 -16.26 -22.97
CA VAL A 33 -13.76 -15.69 -21.94
C VAL A 33 -14.51 -14.71 -21.04
N CYS A 34 -15.53 -14.02 -21.56
CA CYS A 34 -16.28 -13.00 -20.83
C CYS A 34 -17.79 -13.26 -20.83
N HIS A 35 -18.34 -13.90 -21.85
CA HIS A 35 -19.78 -14.09 -22.00
C HIS A 35 -20.17 -15.55 -21.82
N SER A 36 -21.33 -15.77 -21.19
CA SER A 36 -21.94 -17.09 -21.11
C SER A 36 -23.26 -17.13 -21.87
N MET A 37 -23.67 -18.32 -22.30
CA MET A 37 -25.01 -18.51 -22.88
C MET A 37 -26.14 -18.34 -21.85
N GLN A 38 -25.83 -18.36 -20.55
CA GLN A 38 -26.80 -18.21 -19.47
C GLN A 38 -27.04 -16.74 -19.13
N ALA A 39 -25.98 -15.94 -19.18
CA ALA A 39 -25.99 -14.49 -19.02
C ALA A 39 -24.95 -13.88 -19.96
N TRP A 40 -25.43 -13.23 -21.02
CA TRP A 40 -24.56 -12.53 -21.96
C TRP A 40 -24.20 -11.12 -21.46
N VAL A 41 -25.11 -10.46 -20.74
CA VAL A 41 -24.93 -9.13 -20.15
C VAL A 41 -25.43 -9.14 -18.70
N PRO A 42 -24.67 -8.63 -17.72
CA PRO A 42 -23.27 -8.20 -17.86
C PRO A 42 -22.35 -9.38 -18.19
N ALA A 43 -21.20 -9.08 -18.78
CA ALA A 43 -20.14 -10.07 -18.96
C ALA A 43 -19.62 -10.52 -17.59
N ASP A 44 -19.27 -11.80 -17.46
CA ASP A 44 -18.70 -12.42 -16.27
C ASP A 44 -17.18 -12.50 -16.41
N PHE A 45 -16.53 -11.33 -16.42
CA PHE A 45 -15.08 -11.23 -16.54
C PHE A 45 -14.43 -11.36 -15.16
N ASP A 46 -13.59 -12.39 -14.99
CA ASP A 46 -12.93 -12.70 -13.73
C ASP A 46 -11.53 -12.05 -13.65
N HIS A 47 -11.42 -10.98 -12.86
CA HIS A 47 -10.17 -10.27 -12.64
C HIS A 47 -9.09 -11.11 -11.93
N ASN A 48 -9.45 -12.23 -11.28
CA ASN A 48 -8.46 -13.13 -10.67
C ASN A 48 -7.57 -13.84 -11.71
N GLN A 49 -7.96 -13.77 -12.99
CA GLN A 49 -7.20 -14.30 -14.12
C GLN A 49 -6.30 -13.26 -14.78
N THR A 50 -6.24 -12.04 -14.22
CA THR A 50 -5.42 -10.92 -14.73
C THR A 50 -4.25 -10.63 -13.79
N ASP A 51 -3.35 -9.75 -14.22
CA ASP A 51 -2.25 -9.26 -13.39
C ASP A 51 -2.70 -8.36 -12.22
N PHE A 52 -3.99 -7.98 -12.17
CA PHE A 52 -4.58 -7.20 -11.08
C PHE A 52 -5.85 -7.86 -10.52
N PRO A 53 -5.71 -8.87 -9.64
CA PRO A 53 -6.84 -9.45 -8.93
C PRO A 53 -7.51 -8.41 -8.01
N LEU A 54 -8.82 -8.21 -8.19
CA LEU A 54 -9.58 -7.30 -7.33
C LEU A 54 -9.72 -7.90 -5.93
N THR A 55 -9.26 -7.17 -4.92
CA THR A 55 -9.33 -7.55 -3.51
C THR A 55 -9.77 -6.38 -2.66
N GLY A 56 -10.33 -6.68 -1.48
CA GLY A 56 -10.78 -5.66 -0.53
C GLY A 56 -11.75 -4.66 -1.16
N ALA A 57 -11.52 -3.36 -0.94
CA ALA A 57 -12.37 -2.29 -1.43
C ALA A 57 -12.54 -2.27 -2.96
N HIS A 58 -11.53 -2.72 -3.72
CA HIS A 58 -11.56 -2.71 -5.19
C HIS A 58 -12.60 -3.68 -5.79
N THR A 59 -13.08 -4.66 -5.02
CA THR A 59 -14.08 -5.64 -5.49
C THR A 59 -15.45 -5.02 -5.80
N ALA A 60 -15.72 -3.83 -5.24
CA ALA A 60 -16.98 -3.10 -5.44
C ALA A 60 -16.82 -1.90 -6.38
N THR A 61 -15.62 -1.68 -6.95
CA THR A 61 -15.34 -0.52 -7.80
C THR A 61 -15.99 -0.67 -9.17
N PRO A 62 -16.76 0.33 -9.64
CA PRO A 62 -17.26 0.37 -11.01
C PRO A 62 -16.16 0.24 -12.06
N CYS A 63 -16.41 -0.50 -13.14
CA CYS A 63 -15.42 -0.74 -14.19
C CYS A 63 -14.84 0.57 -14.77
N ALA A 64 -15.70 1.57 -14.97
CA ALA A 64 -15.33 2.86 -15.57
C ALA A 64 -14.39 3.69 -14.69
N ASP A 65 -14.33 3.43 -13.38
CA ASP A 65 -13.44 4.18 -12.48
C ASP A 65 -11.98 3.81 -12.73
N CYS A 66 -11.71 2.57 -13.14
CA CYS A 66 -10.37 2.11 -13.54
C CYS A 66 -10.15 2.20 -15.06
N HIS A 67 -11.18 1.89 -15.85
CA HIS A 67 -11.10 1.78 -17.31
C HIS A 67 -11.59 3.03 -18.05
N SER A 68 -11.38 4.21 -17.47
CA SER A 68 -11.83 5.50 -18.04
C SER A 68 -11.17 5.84 -19.38
N GLY A 69 -9.96 5.32 -19.62
CA GLY A 69 -9.21 5.48 -20.88
C GLY A 69 -9.30 4.26 -21.82
N GLY A 70 -10.18 3.30 -21.52
CA GLY A 70 -10.23 1.99 -22.16
C GLY A 70 -9.90 0.86 -21.20
N TYR A 71 -10.07 -0.37 -21.69
CA TYR A 71 -9.85 -1.61 -20.94
C TYR A 71 -8.44 -2.19 -21.13
N GLY A 72 -7.69 -1.69 -22.12
CA GLY A 72 -6.28 -2.00 -22.32
C GLY A 72 -5.36 -1.02 -21.58
N GLY A 73 -4.29 -1.55 -20.97
CA GLY A 73 -3.20 -0.73 -20.41
C GLY A 73 -3.56 0.05 -19.14
N THR A 74 -4.63 -0.34 -18.44
CA THR A 74 -4.94 0.18 -17.10
C THR A 74 -3.77 -0.11 -16.16
N PRO A 75 -3.21 0.91 -15.47
CA PRO A 75 -2.11 0.72 -14.54
C PRO A 75 -2.48 -0.24 -13.41
N THR A 76 -1.49 -1.00 -12.93
CA THR A 76 -1.67 -1.96 -11.83
C THR A 76 -0.97 -1.51 -10.55
N GLU A 77 -0.13 -0.48 -10.64
CA GLU A 77 0.56 0.11 -9.51
C GLU A 77 -0.37 1.02 -8.71
N CYS A 78 -0.44 0.82 -7.39
CA CYS A 78 -1.32 1.58 -6.50
C CYS A 78 -1.17 3.10 -6.68
N TYR A 79 0.08 3.58 -6.72
CA TYR A 79 0.40 5.00 -6.85
C TYR A 79 -0.07 5.61 -8.17
N ALA A 80 -0.20 4.82 -9.25
CA ALA A 80 -0.64 5.35 -10.54
C ALA A 80 -2.08 5.90 -10.48
N CYS A 81 -2.93 5.32 -9.63
CA CYS A 81 -4.30 5.78 -9.38
C CYS A 81 -4.41 6.62 -8.11
N HIS A 82 -3.66 6.28 -7.07
CA HIS A 82 -3.73 6.89 -5.73
C HIS A 82 -2.62 7.93 -5.47
N ALA A 83 -2.12 8.59 -6.51
CA ALA A 83 -1.09 9.63 -6.37
C ALA A 83 -1.58 10.80 -5.49
N ASP A 84 -2.84 11.21 -5.65
CA ASP A 84 -3.42 12.31 -4.86
C ASP A 84 -3.57 11.92 -3.40
N ASP A 85 -3.97 10.68 -3.10
CA ASP A 85 -4.05 10.18 -1.72
C ASP A 85 -2.66 10.13 -1.07
N TYR A 86 -1.67 9.59 -1.80
CA TYR A 86 -0.27 9.56 -1.33
C TYR A 86 0.26 10.98 -1.05
N ASN A 87 0.05 11.92 -1.97
CA ASN A 87 0.52 13.30 -1.86
C ASN A 87 -0.27 14.12 -0.81
N GLY A 88 -1.53 13.77 -0.57
CA GLY A 88 -2.44 14.46 0.34
C GLY A 88 -2.40 13.96 1.79
N THR A 89 -1.79 12.81 2.06
CA THR A 89 -1.68 12.28 3.42
C THR A 89 -0.72 13.12 4.27
N SER A 90 -1.14 13.49 5.48
CA SER A 90 -0.36 14.31 6.41
C SER A 90 0.09 13.59 7.68
N ASP A 91 -0.46 12.41 7.98
CA ASP A 91 -0.20 11.67 9.21
C ASP A 91 -0.15 10.15 8.96
N PRO A 92 1.04 9.56 8.76
CA PRO A 92 2.31 10.25 8.51
C PRO A 92 2.34 10.91 7.12
N ASN A 93 3.08 12.01 6.95
CA ASN A 93 3.22 12.63 5.64
C ASN A 93 4.16 11.82 4.74
N HIS A 94 3.61 11.06 3.79
CA HIS A 94 4.38 10.18 2.91
C HIS A 94 5.45 10.92 2.08
N THR A 95 5.08 12.06 1.50
CA THR A 95 5.98 12.84 0.63
C THR A 95 7.14 13.46 1.41
N ALA A 96 6.83 14.06 2.56
CA ALA A 96 7.82 14.71 3.40
C ALA A 96 8.78 13.69 4.00
N ALA A 97 8.24 12.56 4.50
CA ALA A 97 9.03 11.45 5.04
C ALA A 97 9.80 10.65 3.98
N GLY A 98 9.55 10.88 2.68
CA GLY A 98 10.20 10.16 1.59
C GLY A 98 9.83 8.67 1.51
N PHE A 99 8.61 8.30 1.95
CA PHE A 99 8.15 6.91 1.90
C PHE A 99 8.01 6.40 0.45
N PRO A 100 8.23 5.10 0.19
CA PRO A 100 8.16 4.58 -1.17
C PRO A 100 6.73 4.56 -1.71
N THR A 101 6.59 4.51 -3.03
CA THR A 101 5.30 4.33 -3.71
C THR A 101 4.86 2.87 -3.82
N THR A 102 5.62 1.94 -3.22
CA THR A 102 5.26 0.52 -3.06
C THR A 102 4.33 0.39 -1.85
N CYS A 103 3.09 0.85 -2.03
CA CYS A 103 2.08 0.95 -0.98
C CYS A 103 1.86 -0.36 -0.23
N GLU A 104 1.94 -1.49 -0.94
CA GLU A 104 1.77 -2.85 -0.45
C GLU A 104 2.81 -3.29 0.60
N THR A 105 3.86 -2.49 0.80
CA THR A 105 4.82 -2.71 1.89
C THR A 105 4.19 -2.47 3.26
N CYS A 106 3.18 -1.60 3.33
CA CYS A 106 2.51 -1.19 4.56
C CYS A 106 0.99 -1.32 4.48
N HIS A 107 0.39 -1.01 3.33
CA HIS A 107 -1.06 -1.01 3.16
C HIS A 107 -1.55 -2.28 2.47
N ASN A 108 -2.79 -2.65 2.74
CA ASN A 108 -3.49 -3.68 2.00
C ASN A 108 -4.88 -3.19 1.59
N THR A 109 -5.45 -3.81 0.57
CA THR A 109 -6.73 -3.40 -0.02
C THR A 109 -7.94 -3.61 0.89
N SER A 110 -7.80 -4.41 1.96
CA SER A 110 -8.90 -4.78 2.86
C SER A 110 -8.97 -3.89 4.10
N ASN A 111 -7.84 -3.35 4.55
CA ASN A 111 -7.76 -2.42 5.65
C ASN A 111 -6.68 -1.37 5.36
N TRP A 112 -7.04 -0.39 4.52
CA TRP A 112 -6.08 0.60 4.02
C TRP A 112 -5.56 1.53 5.11
N ASN A 113 -6.41 1.91 6.07
CA ASN A 113 -6.05 2.90 7.09
C ASN A 113 -5.17 2.32 8.20
N ASP A 114 -5.23 1.01 8.44
CA ASP A 114 -4.34 0.34 9.38
C ASP A 114 -3.16 -0.26 8.63
N ALA A 115 -2.08 0.50 8.54
CA ALA A 115 -0.83 0.03 7.94
C ALA A 115 -0.32 -1.23 8.70
N ASP A 116 -0.20 -2.34 7.98
CA ASP A 116 0.39 -3.59 8.42
C ASP A 116 1.91 -3.55 8.17
N TRP A 117 2.61 -2.80 9.01
CA TRP A 117 4.08 -2.76 9.02
C TRP A 117 4.61 -3.15 10.41
N ASN A 118 5.59 -4.05 10.42
CA ASN A 118 6.29 -4.46 11.63
C ASN A 118 7.38 -3.46 12.05
N HIS A 119 7.02 -2.48 12.88
CA HIS A 119 7.97 -1.53 13.46
C HIS A 119 9.00 -2.17 14.40
N ASP A 120 8.67 -3.31 15.03
CA ASP A 120 9.55 -3.97 16.03
C ASP A 120 10.88 -4.47 15.45
N VAL A 121 11.01 -4.54 14.12
CA VAL A 121 12.29 -4.84 13.45
C VAL A 121 13.31 -3.72 13.64
N PHE A 122 12.85 -2.48 13.85
CA PHE A 122 13.69 -1.30 14.10
C PHE A 122 13.81 -1.00 15.59
N PHE A 123 12.66 -0.89 16.25
CA PHE A 123 12.57 -0.68 17.70
C PHE A 123 11.26 -1.26 18.23
N PRO A 124 11.27 -2.05 19.33
CA PRO A 124 10.09 -2.77 19.80
C PRO A 124 9.08 -1.81 20.47
N ILE A 125 8.05 -1.41 19.71
CA ILE A 125 6.95 -0.54 20.17
C ILE A 125 5.61 -1.28 20.24
N TYR A 126 5.45 -2.36 19.48
CA TYR A 126 4.30 -3.27 19.57
C TYR A 126 4.59 -4.44 20.53
N SER A 127 5.87 -4.69 20.82
CA SER A 127 6.35 -5.56 21.89
C SER A 127 7.28 -4.80 22.84
N GLY A 128 7.84 -5.49 23.85
CA GLY A 128 8.80 -4.86 24.76
C GLY A 128 8.20 -3.86 25.75
N ALA A 129 9.04 -2.97 26.27
CA ALA A 129 8.69 -2.03 27.34
C ALA A 129 7.86 -0.83 26.85
N HIS A 130 7.90 -0.53 25.56
CA HIS A 130 7.16 0.56 24.91
C HIS A 130 5.83 0.11 24.31
N ARG A 131 5.42 -1.13 24.57
CA ARG A 131 4.10 -1.60 24.21
C ARG A 131 3.04 -0.77 24.94
N THR A 132 2.07 -0.24 24.19
CA THR A 132 0.92 0.56 24.69
C THR A 132 1.29 1.84 25.44
N VAL A 133 2.47 2.42 25.20
CA VAL A 133 2.87 3.71 25.81
C VAL A 133 2.89 4.88 24.82
N TRP A 134 2.39 4.65 23.61
CA TRP A 134 2.35 5.62 22.52
C TRP A 134 0.97 5.58 21.86
N ASP A 135 0.49 6.72 21.38
CA ASP A 135 -0.74 6.85 20.59
C ASP A 135 -0.45 7.28 19.15
N THR A 136 0.58 8.10 18.93
CA THR A 136 0.95 8.63 17.61
C THR A 136 2.42 8.44 17.30
N CYS A 137 2.77 8.33 16.02
CA CYS A 137 4.17 8.23 15.59
C CYS A 137 4.99 9.46 16.02
N ALA A 138 4.35 10.63 16.06
CA ALA A 138 4.98 11.92 16.39
C ALA A 138 5.50 12.01 17.84
N GLU A 139 5.06 11.12 18.73
CA GLU A 139 5.58 11.04 20.10
C GLU A 139 7.05 10.62 20.16
N CYS A 140 7.49 9.82 19.19
CA CYS A 140 8.89 9.43 19.05
C CYS A 140 9.54 10.12 17.84
N HIS A 141 8.84 10.18 16.70
CA HIS A 141 9.28 10.80 15.46
C HIS A 141 8.82 12.25 15.36
N MET A 142 9.50 13.13 16.08
CA MET A 142 9.07 14.52 16.27
C MET A 142 9.16 15.38 15.00
N ASN A 143 9.93 14.93 14.01
CA ASN A 143 10.02 15.58 12.71
C ASN A 143 9.06 14.92 11.71
N PRO A 144 7.93 15.56 11.37
CA PRO A 144 6.96 15.00 10.42
C PRO A 144 7.50 14.91 8.99
N SER A 145 8.66 15.50 8.70
CA SER A 145 9.35 15.42 7.40
C SER A 145 10.54 14.48 7.41
N ASP A 146 10.86 13.84 8.53
CA ASP A 146 11.93 12.85 8.59
C ASP A 146 11.66 11.86 9.72
N TYR A 147 11.05 10.73 9.39
CA TYR A 147 10.76 9.67 10.36
C TYR A 147 12.01 8.86 10.73
N GLN A 148 13.19 9.20 10.19
CA GLN A 148 14.46 8.71 10.74
C GLN A 148 14.94 9.56 11.92
N ASP A 149 14.40 10.77 12.10
CA ASP A 149 14.61 11.59 13.28
C ASP A 149 13.70 11.09 14.41
N PHE A 150 14.28 10.80 15.56
CA PHE A 150 13.56 10.32 16.73
C PHE A 150 14.22 10.77 18.03
N GLU A 151 13.42 10.82 19.10
CA GLU A 151 13.91 11.30 20.39
C GLU A 151 13.39 10.45 21.54
N CYS A 152 14.31 9.79 22.24
CA CYS A 152 14.04 8.92 23.38
C CYS A 152 14.12 9.66 24.72
N ILE A 153 14.94 10.70 24.82
CA ILE A 153 15.32 11.34 26.09
C ILE A 153 14.16 12.16 26.67
N PHE A 154 13.26 12.69 25.83
CA PHE A 154 12.12 13.47 26.32
C PHE A 154 11.12 12.65 27.14
N CYS A 155 10.98 11.35 26.87
CA CYS A 155 10.02 10.49 27.59
C CYS A 155 10.66 9.56 28.63
N HIS A 156 11.96 9.27 28.54
CA HIS A 156 12.61 8.43 29.55
C HIS A 156 13.09 9.22 30.78
N GLN A 157 12.71 8.72 31.97
CA GLN A 157 13.18 9.11 33.31
C GLN A 157 14.70 8.98 33.54
N HIS A 158 15.48 8.77 32.49
CA HIS A 158 16.92 8.72 32.50
C HIS A 158 17.48 10.13 32.64
N SER A 159 17.46 10.71 33.84
CA SER A 159 18.21 11.94 34.07
C SER A 159 19.64 11.73 33.59
N ARG A 160 20.18 12.67 32.80
CA ARG A 160 21.55 12.60 32.27
C ARG A 160 22.57 12.13 33.30
N THR A 161 22.49 12.67 34.52
CA THR A 161 23.36 12.31 35.66
C THR A 161 23.37 10.81 35.97
N ASN A 162 22.23 10.14 35.91
CA ASN A 162 22.14 8.70 36.18
C ASN A 162 22.72 7.90 35.01
N THR A 163 22.35 8.27 33.78
CA THR A 163 22.85 7.60 32.57
C THR A 163 24.35 7.74 32.45
N ASP A 164 24.91 8.94 32.61
CA ASP A 164 26.36 9.20 32.64
C ASP A 164 27.04 8.31 33.70
N GLY A 165 26.37 8.11 34.85
CA GLY A 165 26.84 7.27 35.94
C GLY A 165 27.01 5.79 35.57
N HIS A 166 26.10 5.25 34.77
CA HIS A 166 26.15 3.87 34.27
C HIS A 166 27.11 3.68 33.09
N HIS A 167 27.43 4.75 32.35
CA HIS A 167 28.26 4.68 31.14
C HIS A 167 29.71 5.19 31.34
N ARG A 168 30.18 5.36 32.59
CA ARG A 168 31.52 5.90 32.92
C ARG A 168 32.69 5.17 32.25
N GLU A 169 32.53 3.88 32.01
CA GLU A 169 33.56 3.02 31.42
C GLU A 169 33.30 2.73 29.93
N VAL A 170 32.22 3.26 29.36
CA VAL A 170 31.85 3.07 27.95
C VAL A 170 32.54 4.14 27.12
N GLY A 171 33.63 3.76 26.45
CA GLY A 171 34.33 4.65 25.53
C GLY A 171 33.43 5.05 24.36
N GLY A 172 33.37 6.36 24.06
CA GLY A 172 32.52 6.88 22.98
C GLY A 172 31.06 7.12 23.36
N TYR A 173 30.69 6.98 24.64
CA TYR A 173 29.37 7.32 25.13
C TYR A 173 29.01 8.79 24.85
N VAL A 174 27.82 9.00 24.29
CA VAL A 174 27.20 10.30 24.09
C VAL A 174 25.75 10.22 24.56
N TYR A 175 25.33 11.19 25.37
CA TYR A 175 23.95 11.31 25.84
C TYR A 175 23.09 12.03 24.80
N GLU A 176 22.74 11.29 23.75
CA GLU A 176 21.98 11.74 22.60
C GLU A 176 21.20 10.52 22.04
N SER A 177 20.02 10.74 21.45
CA SER A 177 19.09 9.66 21.14
C SER A 177 19.58 8.70 20.06
N GLN A 178 20.21 9.22 19.00
CA GLN A 178 20.80 8.36 17.98
C GLN A 178 21.93 7.49 18.57
N ALA A 179 22.83 8.09 19.36
CA ALA A 179 23.89 7.34 20.04
C ALA A 179 23.34 6.27 21.02
N CYS A 180 22.23 6.58 21.72
CA CYS A 180 21.54 5.60 22.56
C CYS A 180 21.01 4.43 21.73
N TYR A 181 20.36 4.71 20.60
CA TYR A 181 19.81 3.69 19.71
C TYR A 181 20.89 2.77 19.13
N ASP A 182 22.03 3.34 18.70
CA ASP A 182 23.13 2.58 18.10
C ASP A 182 23.69 1.50 19.05
N CYS A 183 23.71 1.80 20.36
CA CYS A 183 24.12 0.84 21.39
C CYS A 183 22.96 -0.01 21.93
N HIS A 184 21.73 0.54 21.95
CA HIS A 184 20.53 -0.08 22.52
C HIS A 184 19.36 -0.15 21.51
N PRO A 185 19.51 -0.91 20.40
CA PRO A 185 18.51 -0.91 19.32
C PRO A 185 17.17 -1.56 19.71
N ARG A 186 17.09 -2.18 20.90
CA ARG A 186 15.87 -2.79 21.44
C ARG A 186 15.37 -2.14 22.73
N GLY A 187 15.92 -0.99 23.12
CA GLY A 187 15.50 -0.27 24.33
C GLY A 187 15.74 -1.03 25.64
N ARG A 188 16.69 -1.97 25.66
CA ARG A 188 17.07 -2.73 26.86
C ARG A 188 18.51 -2.45 27.28
N HIS A 189 18.73 -2.45 28.58
CA HIS A 189 20.04 -2.64 29.21
C HIS A 189 20.42 -4.13 29.20
#